data_AF-A0A7W8H8K5-F1
#
_entry.id   AF-A0A7W8H8K5-F1
#
_cell.length_a   1.000
_cell.length_b   1.000
_cell.length_c   1.000
_cell.angle_alpha   90.00
_cell.angle_beta   90.00
_cell.angle_gamma   90.00
#
_symmetry.space_group_name_H-M   'P 1'
#
loop_
_entity.id
_entity.type
_entity.pdbx_description
1 polymer ?
#
loop_
_entity_poly.entity_id
_entity_poly.type
_entity_poly.pdbx_seq_one_letter_code
_entity_poly.pdbx_strand_id
1 'polypeptide(L)'
;MKRLRRFLSRFYMALCFIFFYLPILVTVIYSFNSSKSLTNFTGFSLRWYEDLLSNSEIMSAVYVSVTVALLSTVISTVLGTMTALGLSKSRKFLREYLLNVNNIPILNPDIVSAISLMLLFSSIGMPKGYWTMLLAHISFCTPFVITSVYPKVRSLDPNLANAAMDLGATPFQALTKVILPMIRPGVFAGALLAFTMSFDDFVISYFVSGNGVKNISIIVYNMTKRINPTINALSTIVIVVIVVILLCVNVIPVIRKKKKNTENSYSKHRKRTYIGAAAACLIIVCLVAGIWAAGKGGKKTLYVYNAGEYIDPDLLTQFEDEYDCTVIYDTFESNEMMYTKLSSGERYDVLVPSDYMIERLIREEYLQPIQWDRITNKDGLMSEVMDKSYDPGNVYSVPYFWGTVGILYDTTQVSSEDISQGWDVLMNPKYKGNLYMYDSERDSFMVALKALGYSMNTHNEEEIQKAYDWLIAQRDTMNPVYAGDDVIDNMISGNKALAIVYSGDASYIMSENENMDYYTPGQGTNLWYDAMVITKDCQETELAHQFIDFMLRDDVALANTEYVGYTSVVASAYEAMQETTYAGIGAYVPDIHGANNEIFVYQDTEIKQLFAELWTKVKAQ
;
A
#
# COMPACT_ATOMS: atom_id res chain seq x y z
N MET A 1 38.79 -14.51 -28.90
CA MET A 1 38.20 -14.78 -27.56
C MET A 1 38.05 -13.55 -26.67
N LYS A 2 39.12 -12.81 -26.29
CA LYS A 2 39.01 -11.64 -25.38
C LYS A 2 38.12 -10.48 -25.90
N ARG A 3 38.15 -10.17 -27.20
CA ARG A 3 37.29 -9.12 -27.81
C ARG A 3 35.80 -9.52 -27.82
N LEU A 4 35.51 -10.76 -28.20
CA LEU A 4 34.14 -11.30 -28.20
C LEU A 4 33.55 -11.34 -26.78
N ARG A 5 34.32 -11.78 -25.78
CA ARG A 5 33.89 -11.76 -24.37
C ARG A 5 33.64 -10.34 -23.84
N ARG A 6 34.45 -9.34 -24.22
CA ARG A 6 34.20 -7.94 -23.87
C ARG A 6 32.96 -7.38 -24.57
N PHE A 7 32.73 -7.75 -25.82
CA PHE A 7 31.54 -7.36 -26.57
C PHE A 7 30.28 -7.96 -25.94
N LEU A 8 30.25 -9.28 -25.72
CA LEU A 8 29.17 -9.99 -25.03
C LEU A 8 28.89 -9.41 -23.63
N SER A 9 29.94 -9.13 -22.85
CA SER A 9 29.78 -8.53 -21.52
C SER A 9 29.19 -7.12 -21.57
N ARG A 10 29.63 -6.27 -22.52
CA ARG A 10 29.06 -4.92 -22.70
C ARG A 10 27.62 -4.99 -23.20
N PHE A 11 27.33 -5.91 -24.11
CA PHE A 11 25.98 -6.13 -24.63
C PHE A 11 25.04 -6.60 -23.53
N TYR A 12 25.46 -7.59 -22.73
CA TYR A 12 24.71 -8.07 -21.56
C TYR A 12 24.47 -6.94 -20.55
N MET A 13 25.50 -6.15 -20.20
CA MET A 13 25.31 -4.98 -19.33
C MET A 13 24.33 -3.97 -19.92
N ALA A 14 24.42 -3.67 -21.23
CA ALA A 14 23.48 -2.77 -21.89
C ALA A 14 22.05 -3.30 -21.84
N LEU A 15 21.86 -4.62 -22.04
CA LEU A 15 20.56 -5.26 -21.92
C LEU A 15 20.01 -5.16 -20.48
N CYS A 16 20.84 -5.37 -19.46
CA CYS A 16 20.45 -5.15 -18.06
C CYS A 16 20.07 -3.68 -17.81
N PHE A 17 20.84 -2.72 -18.33
CA PHE A 17 20.51 -1.29 -18.20
C PHE A 17 19.18 -0.96 -18.90
N ILE A 18 18.93 -1.48 -20.10
CA ILE A 18 17.65 -1.29 -20.78
C ILE A 18 16.53 -1.89 -19.94
N PHE A 19 16.68 -3.13 -19.48
CA PHE A 19 15.67 -3.82 -18.68
C PHE A 19 15.29 -3.05 -17.40
N PHE A 20 16.26 -2.51 -16.65
CA PHE A 20 15.98 -1.78 -15.41
C PHE A 20 15.51 -0.34 -15.62
N TYR A 21 16.02 0.36 -16.64
CA TYR A 21 15.73 1.79 -16.82
C TYR A 21 14.60 2.08 -17.82
N LEU A 22 14.26 1.13 -18.70
CA LEU A 22 13.17 1.31 -19.68
C LEU A 22 11.80 1.49 -18.99
N PRO A 23 11.39 0.68 -17.99
CA PRO A 23 10.11 0.90 -17.31
C PRO A 23 10.02 2.26 -16.61
N ILE A 24 11.15 2.71 -16.02
CA ILE A 24 11.26 4.04 -15.42
C ILE A 24 11.07 5.13 -16.50
N LEU A 25 11.73 4.98 -17.64
CA LEU A 25 11.60 5.92 -18.75
C LEU A 25 10.17 5.96 -19.29
N VAL A 26 9.51 4.81 -19.41
CA VAL A 26 8.09 4.71 -19.82
C VAL A 26 7.21 5.44 -18.82
N THR A 27 7.37 5.21 -17.52
CA THR A 27 6.64 5.93 -16.46
C THR A 27 6.81 7.45 -16.60
N VAL A 28 8.05 7.91 -16.82
CA VAL A 28 8.34 9.34 -17.04
C VAL A 28 7.67 9.86 -18.30
N ILE A 29 7.64 9.11 -19.40
CA ILE A 29 6.96 9.52 -20.63
C ILE A 29 5.44 9.62 -20.39
N TYR A 30 4.83 8.61 -19.77
CA TYR A 30 3.40 8.55 -19.50
C TYR A 30 2.94 9.56 -18.45
N SER A 31 3.84 10.09 -17.63
CA SER A 31 3.54 11.21 -16.73
C SER A 31 3.10 12.49 -17.47
N PHE A 32 3.46 12.61 -18.75
CA PHE A 32 3.03 13.70 -19.62
C PHE A 32 1.84 13.34 -20.51
N ASN A 33 1.14 12.22 -20.28
CA ASN A 33 0.02 11.80 -21.13
C ASN A 33 -1.23 12.66 -20.89
N SER A 34 -1.89 13.09 -21.96
CA SER A 34 -3.15 13.84 -21.91
C SER A 34 -4.40 13.00 -21.64
N SER A 35 -4.33 11.67 -21.66
CA SER A 35 -5.47 10.77 -21.39
C SER A 35 -5.34 10.05 -20.05
N LYS A 36 -6.43 9.38 -19.62
CA LYS A 36 -6.42 8.50 -18.44
C LYS A 36 -5.78 7.13 -18.72
N SER A 37 -5.46 6.82 -19.98
CA SER A 37 -4.89 5.53 -20.35
C SER A 37 -3.43 5.39 -19.90
N LEU A 38 -3.11 4.28 -19.25
CA LEU A 38 -1.75 3.89 -18.89
C LEU A 38 -0.98 3.23 -20.04
N THR A 39 -1.68 2.85 -21.11
CA THR A 39 -1.15 2.03 -22.21
C THR A 39 -1.13 2.76 -23.55
N ASN A 40 -1.95 3.80 -23.72
CA ASN A 40 -2.04 4.60 -24.94
C ASN A 40 -1.61 6.06 -24.70
N PHE A 41 -0.50 6.46 -25.31
CA PHE A 41 -0.06 7.86 -25.29
C PHE A 41 -0.84 8.69 -26.32
N THR A 42 -1.75 9.53 -25.83
CA THR A 42 -2.66 10.31 -26.70
C THR A 42 -2.12 11.69 -27.06
N GLY A 43 -1.30 12.28 -26.19
CA GLY A 43 -0.78 13.65 -26.35
C GLY A 43 0.01 14.11 -25.14
N PHE A 44 0.75 15.21 -25.28
CA PHE A 44 1.56 15.81 -24.21
C PHE A 44 0.72 16.80 -23.37
N SER A 45 0.76 16.66 -22.05
CA SER A 45 0.08 17.55 -21.08
C SER A 45 0.81 17.58 -19.74
N LEU A 46 0.65 18.68 -18.99
CA LEU A 46 1.13 18.83 -17.61
C LEU A 46 0.01 18.68 -16.58
N ARG A 47 -1.22 18.33 -16.99
CA ARG A 47 -2.40 18.30 -16.12
C ARG A 47 -2.18 17.52 -14.82
N TRP A 48 -1.54 16.36 -14.90
CA TRP A 48 -1.31 15.50 -13.74
C TRP A 48 -0.37 16.12 -12.71
N TYR A 49 0.51 17.02 -13.13
CA TYR A 49 1.34 17.80 -12.22
C TYR A 49 0.54 18.93 -11.58
N GLU A 50 -0.40 19.55 -12.30
CA GLU A 50 -1.31 20.55 -11.75
C GLU A 50 -2.26 19.91 -10.72
N ASP A 51 -2.88 18.79 -11.08
CA ASP A 51 -3.74 17.99 -10.19
C ASP A 51 -2.98 17.61 -8.91
N LEU A 52 -1.74 17.14 -9.05
CA LEU A 52 -0.88 16.76 -7.93
C LEU A 52 -0.54 17.94 -7.00
N LEU A 53 -0.25 19.12 -7.57
CA LEU A 53 0.09 20.33 -6.78
C LEU A 53 -1.14 20.95 -6.12
N SER A 54 -2.33 20.76 -6.70
CA SER A 54 -3.60 21.20 -6.12
C SER A 54 -4.06 20.29 -4.97
N ASN A 55 -3.59 19.04 -4.94
CA ASN A 55 -3.97 18.06 -3.93
C ASN A 55 -3.21 18.29 -2.61
N SER A 56 -3.95 18.78 -1.61
CA SER A 56 -3.41 19.09 -0.28
C SER A 56 -2.91 17.86 0.48
N GLU A 57 -3.50 16.69 0.26
CA GLU A 57 -3.08 15.43 0.86
C GLU A 57 -1.70 15.01 0.32
N ILE A 58 -1.51 15.06 -1.00
CA ILE A 58 -0.21 14.72 -1.61
C ILE A 58 0.88 15.69 -1.12
N MET A 59 0.58 17.00 -1.02
CA MET A 59 1.54 17.98 -0.50
C MET A 59 1.87 17.75 0.98
N SER A 60 0.90 17.37 1.80
CA SER A 60 1.13 16.94 3.19
C SER A 60 2.02 15.70 3.25
N ALA A 61 1.77 14.71 2.38
CA ALA A 61 2.57 13.50 2.30
C ALA A 61 4.02 13.76 1.88
N VAL A 62 4.24 14.69 0.93
CA VAL A 62 5.58 15.16 0.54
C VAL A 62 6.31 15.80 1.71
N TYR A 63 5.62 16.65 2.47
CA TYR A 63 6.15 17.24 3.69
C TYR A 63 6.62 16.14 4.66
N VAL A 64 5.73 15.20 5.00
CA VAL A 64 6.01 14.13 5.97
C VAL A 64 7.19 13.28 5.53
N SER A 65 7.21 12.82 4.26
CA SER A 65 8.31 12.03 3.72
C SER A 65 9.66 12.73 3.83
N VAL A 66 9.74 13.99 3.40
CA VAL A 66 11.01 14.73 3.39
C VAL A 66 11.48 15.03 4.82
N THR A 67 10.58 15.47 5.71
CA THR A 67 10.97 15.82 7.07
C THR A 67 11.31 14.58 7.89
N VAL A 68 10.52 13.50 7.81
CA VAL A 68 10.82 12.23 8.49
C VAL A 68 12.14 11.67 7.98
N ALA A 69 12.35 11.60 6.66
CA ALA A 69 13.60 11.06 6.11
C ALA A 69 14.83 11.88 6.50
N LEU A 70 14.74 13.22 6.51
CA LEU A 70 15.87 14.06 6.92
C LEU A 70 16.15 13.97 8.42
N LEU A 71 15.11 14.05 9.26
CA LEU A 71 15.27 14.00 10.71
C LEU A 71 15.74 12.61 11.17
N SER A 72 15.13 11.54 10.67
CA SER A 72 15.55 10.16 10.96
C SER A 72 17.02 9.96 10.56
N THR A 73 17.41 10.39 9.35
CA THR A 73 18.80 10.29 8.87
C THR A 73 19.77 11.02 9.79
N VAL A 74 19.47 12.28 10.16
CA VAL A 74 20.37 13.07 11.02
C VAL A 74 20.51 12.42 12.38
N ILE A 75 19.39 12.05 13.00
CA ILE A 75 19.37 11.49 14.35
C ILE A 75 20.05 10.11 14.35
N SER A 76 19.67 9.20 13.44
CA SER A 76 20.28 7.88 13.28
C SER A 76 21.77 7.97 12.94
N THR A 77 22.20 8.98 12.19
CA THR A 77 23.63 9.17 11.89
C THR A 77 24.42 9.54 13.14
N VAL A 78 23.87 10.43 13.96
CA VAL A 78 24.49 10.80 15.25
C VAL A 78 24.52 9.59 16.18
N LEU A 79 23.37 8.95 16.41
CA LEU A 79 23.25 7.79 17.30
C LEU A 79 24.14 6.62 16.83
N GLY A 80 24.05 6.26 15.55
CA GLY A 80 24.81 5.15 14.99
C GLY A 80 26.32 5.40 14.99
N THR A 81 26.77 6.64 14.72
CA THR A 81 28.19 6.99 14.82
C THR A 81 28.68 6.94 16.27
N MET A 82 27.89 7.44 17.22
CA MET A 82 28.22 7.36 18.64
C MET A 82 28.31 5.91 19.11
N THR A 83 27.35 5.07 18.73
CA THR A 83 27.35 3.64 19.03
C THR A 83 28.55 2.93 18.41
N ALA A 84 28.87 3.18 17.15
CA ALA A 84 30.04 2.59 16.48
C ALA A 84 31.37 2.97 17.17
N LEU A 85 31.50 4.22 17.61
CA LEU A 85 32.67 4.67 18.37
C LEU A 85 32.74 4.01 19.75
N GLY A 86 31.62 3.94 20.47
CA GLY A 86 31.52 3.25 21.76
C GLY A 86 31.86 1.76 21.67
N LEU A 87 31.34 1.08 20.64
CA LEU A 87 31.61 -0.34 20.38
C LEU A 87 33.10 -0.62 20.19
N SER A 88 33.84 0.28 19.54
CA SER A 88 35.28 0.08 19.32
C SER A 88 36.12 0.03 20.60
N LYS A 89 35.65 0.69 21.67
CA LYS A 89 36.29 0.72 23.00
C LYS A 89 35.65 -0.24 24.02
N SER A 90 34.54 -0.87 23.67
CA SER A 90 33.80 -1.77 24.56
C SER A 90 34.49 -3.14 24.73
N ARG A 91 34.20 -3.82 25.84
CA ARG A 91 34.65 -5.20 26.08
C ARG A 91 34.08 -6.13 25.01
N LYS A 92 34.83 -7.18 24.63
CA LYS A 92 34.45 -8.13 23.57
C LYS A 92 33.00 -8.64 23.70
N PHE A 93 32.61 -9.06 24.90
CA PHE A 93 31.26 -9.55 25.19
C PHE A 93 30.17 -8.49 24.93
N LEU A 94 30.31 -7.28 25.49
CA LEU A 94 29.33 -6.19 25.29
C LEU A 94 29.22 -5.80 23.81
N ARG A 95 30.36 -5.79 23.13
CA ARG A 95 30.44 -5.50 21.70
C ARG A 95 29.67 -6.50 20.85
N GLU A 96 29.88 -7.79 21.10
CA GLU A 96 29.22 -8.88 20.37
C GLU A 96 27.71 -8.89 20.67
N TYR A 97 27.32 -8.69 21.94
CA TYR A 97 25.91 -8.59 22.33
C TYR A 97 25.20 -7.43 21.62
N LEU A 98 25.76 -6.21 21.68
CA LEU A 98 25.15 -5.03 21.04
C LEU A 98 25.11 -5.14 19.51
N LEU A 99 26.11 -5.75 18.88
CA LEU A 99 26.08 -6.01 17.43
C LEU A 99 25.02 -7.03 17.06
N ASN A 100 24.78 -8.06 17.88
CA ASN A 100 23.71 -9.02 17.65
C ASN A 100 22.33 -8.35 17.79
N VAL A 101 22.13 -7.50 18.81
CA VAL A 101 20.91 -6.70 18.95
C VAL A 101 20.72 -5.77 17.75
N ASN A 102 21.78 -5.12 17.28
CA ASN A 102 21.75 -4.27 16.09
C ASN A 102 21.32 -5.01 14.82
N ASN A 103 21.60 -6.31 14.73
CA ASN A 103 21.24 -7.10 13.57
C ASN A 103 19.76 -7.52 13.58
N ILE A 104 19.06 -7.49 14.72
CA ILE A 104 17.65 -7.90 14.81
C ILE A 104 16.76 -7.10 13.83
N PRO A 105 16.77 -5.75 13.83
CA PRO A 105 15.95 -4.98 12.88
C PRO A 105 16.33 -5.18 11.41
N ILE A 106 17.58 -5.57 11.12
CA ILE A 106 18.08 -5.77 9.75
C ILE A 106 17.68 -7.15 9.22
N LEU A 107 17.59 -8.15 10.10
CA LEU A 107 17.32 -9.54 9.73
C LEU A 107 15.83 -9.90 9.80
N ASN A 108 15.06 -9.17 10.61
CA ASN A 108 13.62 -9.37 10.70
C ASN A 108 12.93 -8.88 9.42
N PRO A 109 11.86 -9.57 8.96
CA PRO A 109 10.97 -9.00 7.96
C PRO A 109 10.40 -7.66 8.42
N ASP A 110 10.30 -6.68 7.52
CA ASP A 110 9.85 -5.31 7.85
C ASP A 110 8.47 -5.30 8.51
N ILE A 111 7.57 -6.20 8.09
CA ILE A 111 6.23 -6.35 8.65
C ILE A 111 6.24 -6.72 10.14
N VAL A 112 7.20 -7.56 10.57
CA VAL A 112 7.34 -7.95 11.97
C VAL A 112 7.79 -6.75 12.80
N SER A 113 8.74 -5.98 12.29
CA SER A 113 9.21 -4.75 12.92
C SER A 113 8.10 -3.69 13.01
N ALA A 114 7.32 -3.55 11.94
CA ALA A 114 6.19 -2.62 11.84
C ALA A 114 5.11 -2.91 12.88
N ILE A 115 4.61 -4.15 12.92
CA ILE A 115 3.59 -4.59 13.90
C ILE A 115 4.13 -4.49 15.32
N SER A 116 5.39 -4.88 15.56
CA SER A 116 6.00 -4.79 16.90
C SER A 116 6.08 -3.35 17.40
N LEU A 117 6.46 -2.40 16.53
CA LEU A 117 6.51 -0.98 16.88
C LEU A 117 5.10 -0.39 17.06
N MET A 118 4.15 -0.77 16.22
CA MET A 118 2.74 -0.37 16.37
C MET A 118 2.17 -0.82 17.72
N LEU A 119 2.37 -2.09 18.09
CA LEU A 119 1.94 -2.63 19.38
C LEU A 119 2.67 -1.94 20.54
N LEU A 120 3.98 -1.67 20.40
CA LEU A 120 4.75 -0.93 21.40
C LEU A 120 4.14 0.46 21.63
N PHE A 121 3.96 1.26 20.58
CA PHE A 121 3.41 2.61 20.70
C PHE A 121 2.00 2.60 21.29
N SER A 122 1.19 1.63 20.90
CA SER A 122 -0.17 1.49 21.42
C SER A 122 -0.17 1.07 22.89
N SER A 123 0.73 0.16 23.30
CA SER A 123 0.84 -0.30 24.69
C SER A 123 1.27 0.79 25.67
N ILE A 124 2.04 1.78 25.20
CA ILE A 124 2.45 2.95 25.98
C ILE A 124 1.47 4.13 25.85
N GLY A 125 0.36 3.96 25.12
CA GLY A 125 -0.65 5.00 24.91
C GLY A 125 -0.18 6.17 24.05
N MET A 126 0.82 5.96 23.18
CA MET A 126 1.32 7.00 22.29
C MET A 126 0.41 7.13 21.06
N PRO A 127 -0.20 8.30 20.79
CA PRO A 127 -1.02 8.51 19.60
C PRO A 127 -0.19 8.32 18.32
N LYS A 128 -0.72 7.53 17.38
CA LYS A 128 -0.08 7.27 16.09
C LYS A 128 -0.12 8.51 15.19
N GLY A 129 0.94 8.71 14.41
CA GLY A 129 1.09 9.88 13.54
C GLY A 129 2.56 10.21 13.27
N TYR A 130 2.88 11.50 13.18
CA TYR A 130 4.20 11.97 12.77
C TYR A 130 5.32 11.49 13.70
N TRP A 131 5.10 11.53 15.01
CA TRP A 131 6.13 11.19 16.00
C TRP A 131 6.41 9.70 16.08
N THR A 132 5.38 8.85 16.04
CA THR A 132 5.56 7.39 16.01
C THR A 132 6.28 6.98 14.73
N MET A 133 5.95 7.59 13.59
CA MET A 133 6.68 7.42 12.34
C MET A 133 8.15 7.85 12.47
N LEU A 134 8.42 9.05 12.96
CA LEU A 134 9.81 9.51 13.14
C LEU A 134 10.62 8.58 14.06
N LEU A 135 10.06 8.15 15.19
CA LEU A 135 10.72 7.24 16.14
C LEU A 135 10.97 5.86 15.53
N ALA A 136 9.99 5.32 14.80
CA ALA A 136 10.14 4.06 14.09
C ALA A 136 11.29 4.14 13.08
N HIS A 137 11.34 5.23 12.30
CA HIS A 137 12.39 5.44 11.31
C HIS A 137 13.76 5.60 11.94
N ILE A 138 13.87 6.31 13.07
CA ILE A 138 15.13 6.39 13.83
C ILE A 138 15.57 4.99 14.29
N SER A 139 14.62 4.17 14.77
CA SER A 139 14.88 2.82 15.27
C SER A 139 15.47 1.91 14.20
N PHE A 140 14.87 1.84 13.01
CA PHE A 140 15.37 0.94 11.96
C PHE A 140 16.53 1.53 11.13
N CYS A 141 16.65 2.86 11.01
CA CYS A 141 17.77 3.48 10.29
C CYS A 141 19.10 3.43 11.06
N THR A 142 19.06 3.51 12.39
CA THR A 142 20.28 3.52 13.23
C THR A 142 21.17 2.29 13.01
N PRO A 143 20.62 1.07 12.92
CA PRO A 143 21.38 -0.14 12.58
C PRO A 143 22.18 -0.07 11.27
N PHE A 144 21.61 0.49 10.20
CA PHE A 144 22.31 0.65 8.93
C PHE A 144 23.49 1.61 9.04
N VAL A 145 23.35 2.68 9.84
CA VAL A 145 24.48 3.59 10.09
C VAL A 145 25.58 2.89 10.88
N ILE A 146 25.24 2.09 11.90
CA ILE A 146 26.22 1.33 12.69
C ILE A 146 26.99 0.37 11.78
N THR A 147 26.29 -0.38 10.94
CA THR A 147 26.88 -1.34 9.99
C THR A 147 27.81 -0.65 8.97
N SER A 148 27.55 0.61 8.63
CA SER A 148 28.40 1.39 7.72
C SER A 148 29.62 2.02 8.42
N VAL A 149 29.43 2.56 9.63
CA VAL A 149 30.47 3.33 10.35
C VAL A 149 31.43 2.41 11.12
N TYR A 150 30.91 1.39 11.79
CA TYR A 150 31.71 0.52 12.68
C TYR A 150 32.90 -0.17 11.99
N PRO A 151 32.79 -0.71 10.75
CA PRO A 151 33.94 -1.25 10.03
C PRO A 151 35.05 -0.22 9.80
N LYS A 152 34.69 1.06 9.56
CA LYS A 152 35.66 2.15 9.41
C LYS A 152 36.34 2.49 10.73
N VAL A 153 35.59 2.54 11.82
CA VAL A 153 36.16 2.76 13.16
C VAL A 153 37.14 1.64 13.51
N ARG A 154 36.78 0.37 13.26
CA ARG A 154 37.64 -0.79 13.54
C ARG A 154 38.91 -0.83 12.69
N SER A 155 38.90 -0.19 11.52
CA SER A 155 40.08 -0.08 10.65
C SER A 155 41.09 0.97 11.07
N LEU A 156 40.76 1.84 12.05
CA LEU A 156 41.68 2.83 12.58
C LEU A 156 42.71 2.19 13.51
N ASP A 157 43.92 2.75 13.55
CA ASP A 157 44.91 2.42 14.57
C ASP A 157 44.36 2.81 15.96
N PRO A 158 44.30 1.88 16.94
CA PRO A 158 43.80 2.13 18.29
C PRO A 158 44.47 3.30 19.01
N ASN A 159 45.72 3.63 18.66
CA ASN A 159 46.52 4.65 19.32
C ASN A 159 46.34 6.06 18.75
N LEU A 160 45.61 6.24 17.64
CA LEU A 160 45.44 7.55 16.98
C LEU A 160 44.89 8.63 17.91
N ALA A 161 43.93 8.27 18.77
CA ALA A 161 43.36 9.22 19.73
C ALA A 161 44.40 9.63 20.79
N ASN A 162 45.22 8.70 21.28
CA ASN A 162 46.26 8.95 22.28
C ASN A 162 47.37 9.82 21.67
N ALA A 163 47.84 9.49 20.48
CA ALA A 163 48.85 10.27 19.76
C ALA A 163 48.41 11.74 19.54
N ALA A 164 47.12 11.97 19.26
CA ALA A 164 46.59 13.32 19.16
C ALA A 164 46.61 14.08 20.50
N MET A 165 46.31 13.38 21.60
CA MET A 165 46.33 13.96 22.94
C MET A 165 47.76 14.24 23.43
N ASP A 166 48.72 13.37 23.09
CA ASP A 166 50.14 13.58 23.38
C ASP A 166 50.69 14.84 22.67
N LEU A 167 50.15 15.16 21.49
CA LEU A 167 50.44 16.40 20.76
C LEU A 167 49.65 17.62 21.27
N GLY A 168 48.98 17.52 22.42
CA GLY A 168 48.28 18.61 23.10
C GLY A 168 46.80 18.79 22.73
N ALA A 169 46.19 17.85 22.00
CA ALA A 169 44.75 17.90 21.76
C ALA A 169 43.95 17.47 23.00
N THR A 170 42.84 18.14 23.29
CA THR A 170 41.86 17.62 24.28
C THR A 170 41.14 16.38 23.73
N PRO A 171 40.52 15.52 24.57
CA PRO A 171 39.77 14.35 24.10
C PRO A 171 38.69 14.69 23.06
N PHE A 172 37.99 15.81 23.26
CA PHE A 172 37.00 16.30 22.29
C PHE A 172 37.64 16.77 20.99
N GLN A 173 38.83 17.37 21.03
CA GLN A 173 39.59 17.73 19.83
C GLN A 173 40.13 16.49 19.11
N ALA A 174 40.61 15.47 19.82
CA ALA A 174 41.02 14.21 19.21
C ALA A 174 39.85 13.53 18.48
N LEU A 175 38.67 13.49 19.11
CA LEU A 175 37.45 12.98 18.48
C LEU A 175 37.07 13.79 17.23
N THR A 176 36.94 15.11 17.37
CA THR A 176 36.36 15.96 16.31
C THR A 176 37.34 16.32 15.18
N LYS A 177 38.64 16.40 15.46
CA LYS A 177 39.67 16.80 14.48
C LYS A 177 40.44 15.62 13.90
N VAL A 178 40.44 14.46 14.54
CA VAL A 178 41.20 13.28 14.07
C VAL A 178 40.27 12.13 13.72
N ILE A 179 39.52 11.60 14.70
CA ILE A 179 38.70 10.40 14.50
C ILE A 179 37.56 10.65 13.52
N LEU A 180 36.68 11.63 13.77
CA LEU A 180 35.52 11.92 12.92
C LEU A 180 35.91 12.20 11.45
N PRO A 181 36.95 12.99 11.13
CA PRO A 181 37.39 13.17 9.76
C PRO A 181 37.86 11.89 9.05
N MET A 182 38.44 10.93 9.78
CA MET A 182 38.92 9.67 9.20
C MET A 182 37.77 8.71 8.89
N ILE A 183 36.76 8.65 9.77
CA ILE A 183 35.57 7.80 9.55
C ILE A 183 34.50 8.48 8.71
N ARG A 184 34.69 9.76 8.36
CA ARG A 184 33.75 10.57 7.58
C ARG A 184 33.18 9.84 6.36
N PRO A 185 33.96 9.14 5.50
CA PRO A 185 33.38 8.43 4.36
C PRO A 185 32.35 7.36 4.77
N GLY A 186 32.58 6.67 5.88
CA GLY A 186 31.62 5.70 6.43
C GLY A 186 30.38 6.38 7.02
N VAL A 187 30.56 7.51 7.71
CA VAL A 187 29.43 8.31 8.24
C VAL A 187 28.54 8.81 7.11
N PHE A 188 29.12 9.34 6.03
CA PHE A 188 28.36 9.79 4.86
C PHE A 188 27.66 8.63 4.14
N ALA A 189 28.31 7.47 4.02
CA ALA A 189 27.68 6.28 3.44
C ALA A 189 26.50 5.78 4.30
N GLY A 190 26.68 5.74 5.62
CA GLY A 190 25.62 5.38 6.57
C GLY A 190 24.45 6.36 6.52
N ALA A 191 24.71 7.66 6.48
CA ALA A 191 23.67 8.68 6.35
C ALA A 191 22.87 8.56 5.05
N LEU A 192 23.55 8.27 3.92
CA LEU A 192 22.87 8.07 2.64
C LEU A 192 21.98 6.81 2.67
N LEU A 193 22.48 5.71 3.24
CA LEU A 193 21.69 4.49 3.42
C LEU A 193 20.47 4.74 4.30
N ALA A 194 20.63 5.43 5.44
CA ALA A 194 19.52 5.78 6.32
C ALA A 194 18.47 6.65 5.61
N PHE A 195 18.89 7.63 4.81
CA PHE A 195 17.97 8.45 4.02
C PHE A 195 17.20 7.62 3.00
N THR A 196 17.90 6.77 2.24
CA THR A 196 17.26 5.90 1.24
C THR A 196 16.24 4.98 1.88
N MET A 197 16.62 4.28 2.94
CA MET A 197 15.72 3.36 3.65
C MET A 197 14.52 4.08 4.29
N SER A 198 14.72 5.28 4.83
CA SER A 198 13.62 6.05 5.44
C SER A 198 12.68 6.70 4.43
N PHE A 199 13.16 7.02 3.23
CA PHE A 199 12.39 7.76 2.24
C PHE A 199 11.50 6.84 1.40
N ASP A 200 11.92 5.59 1.17
CA ASP A 200 11.10 4.61 0.42
C ASP A 200 10.18 3.75 1.30
N ASP A 201 10.37 3.73 2.63
CA ASP A 201 9.63 2.83 3.50
C ASP A 201 8.11 3.07 3.46
N PHE A 202 7.40 2.00 3.11
CA PHE A 202 5.95 1.89 3.18
C PHE A 202 5.51 1.10 4.41
N VAL A 203 6.09 -0.07 4.65
CA VAL A 203 5.55 -1.06 5.58
C VAL A 203 5.59 -0.55 7.03
N ILE A 204 6.74 -0.05 7.49
CA ILE A 204 6.83 0.46 8.87
C ILE A 204 5.96 1.70 9.01
N SER A 205 6.08 2.63 8.06
CA SER A 205 5.30 3.87 7.96
C SER A 205 3.80 3.61 8.08
N TYR A 206 3.25 2.64 7.33
CA TYR A 206 1.82 2.35 7.32
C TYR A 206 1.29 1.96 8.70
N PHE A 207 1.94 1.01 9.38
CA PHE A 207 1.46 0.51 10.68
C PHE A 207 1.71 1.47 11.84
N VAL A 208 2.70 2.36 11.75
CA VAL A 208 2.97 3.36 12.80
C VAL A 208 2.36 4.72 12.50
N SER A 209 1.78 4.90 11.32
CA SER A 209 1.00 6.08 10.93
C SER A 209 -0.43 6.03 11.46
N GLY A 210 -1.02 7.20 11.63
CA GLY A 210 -2.39 7.41 12.09
C GLY A 210 -2.69 8.91 12.09
N ASN A 211 -3.91 9.29 12.45
CA ASN A 211 -4.33 10.70 12.52
C ASN A 211 -4.08 11.49 11.22
N GLY A 212 -4.32 10.87 10.07
CA GLY A 212 -4.17 11.52 8.75
C GLY A 212 -2.74 11.81 8.34
N VAL A 213 -1.74 11.35 9.10
CA VAL A 213 -0.34 11.51 8.75
C VAL A 213 0.07 10.40 7.81
N LYS A 214 0.18 10.72 6.52
CA LYS A 214 0.68 9.79 5.48
C LYS A 214 2.00 10.29 4.92
N ASN A 215 2.83 9.37 4.45
CA ASN A 215 4.04 9.69 3.68
C ASN A 215 3.78 9.39 2.18
N ILE A 216 4.69 9.82 1.30
CA ILE A 216 4.57 9.59 -0.15
C ILE A 216 4.46 8.10 -0.45
N SER A 217 5.22 7.23 0.22
CA SER A 217 5.19 5.79 -0.05
C SER A 217 3.80 5.19 0.18
N ILE A 218 3.09 5.60 1.25
CA ILE A 218 1.70 5.21 1.52
C ILE A 218 0.78 5.69 0.40
N ILE A 219 0.89 6.96 -0.01
CA ILE A 219 0.04 7.52 -1.06
C ILE A 219 0.28 6.83 -2.41
N VAL A 220 1.55 6.68 -2.82
CA VAL A 220 1.92 5.99 -4.06
C VAL A 220 1.38 4.56 -4.05
N TYR A 221 1.54 3.84 -2.94
CA TYR A 221 1.07 2.47 -2.81
C TYR A 221 -0.46 2.39 -2.97
N ASN A 222 -1.23 3.24 -2.30
CA ASN A 222 -2.68 3.30 -2.44
C ASN A 222 -3.12 3.60 -3.88
N MET A 223 -2.41 4.51 -4.56
CA MET A 223 -2.69 4.86 -5.96
C MET A 223 -2.30 3.77 -6.97
N THR A 224 -1.50 2.76 -6.59
CA THR A 224 -1.14 1.66 -7.52
C THR A 224 -2.29 0.68 -7.76
N LYS A 225 -3.34 0.70 -6.93
CA LYS A 225 -4.38 -0.34 -6.91
C LYS A 225 -5.47 -0.15 -7.95
N ARG A 226 -5.65 1.07 -8.44
CA ARG A 226 -6.49 1.36 -9.60
C ARG A 226 -5.77 2.25 -10.58
N ILE A 227 -6.34 2.38 -11.77
CA ILE A 227 -5.79 3.20 -12.85
C ILE A 227 -5.85 4.67 -12.43
N ASN A 228 -4.78 5.15 -11.79
CA ASN A 228 -4.61 6.55 -11.41
C ASN A 228 -3.38 7.14 -12.12
N PRO A 229 -3.54 7.80 -13.28
CA PRO A 229 -2.42 8.33 -14.07
C PRO A 229 -1.55 9.35 -13.33
N THR A 230 -2.08 10.00 -12.30
CA THR A 230 -1.34 10.93 -11.42
C THR A 230 -0.16 10.25 -10.75
N ILE A 231 -0.19 8.92 -10.59
CA ILE A 231 0.92 8.14 -10.06
C ILE A 231 2.19 8.26 -10.89
N ASN A 232 2.06 8.40 -12.22
CA ASN A 232 3.22 8.54 -13.12
C ASN A 232 3.92 9.88 -12.87
N ALA A 233 3.14 10.95 -12.65
CA ALA A 233 3.66 12.28 -12.32
C ALA A 233 4.35 12.27 -10.94
N LEU A 234 3.70 11.70 -9.92
CA LEU A 234 4.28 11.58 -8.58
C LEU A 234 5.57 10.76 -8.57
N SER A 235 5.55 9.58 -9.21
CA SER A 235 6.72 8.71 -9.35
C SER A 235 7.87 9.41 -10.08
N THR A 236 7.55 10.19 -11.12
CA THR A 236 8.56 10.99 -11.84
C THR A 236 9.20 12.03 -10.94
N ILE A 237 8.42 12.76 -10.12
CA ILE A 237 8.95 13.73 -9.16
C ILE A 237 9.88 13.04 -8.15
N VAL A 238 9.43 11.93 -7.56
CA VAL A 238 10.20 11.13 -6.59
C VAL A 238 11.53 10.68 -7.19
N ILE A 239 11.52 10.12 -8.39
CA ILE A 239 12.72 9.67 -9.10
C ILE A 239 13.66 10.85 -9.38
N VAL A 240 13.14 11.98 -9.86
CA VAL A 240 13.94 13.19 -10.10
C VAL A 240 14.59 13.67 -8.81
N VAL A 241 13.86 13.72 -7.70
CA VAL A 241 14.40 14.12 -6.39
C VAL A 241 15.53 13.19 -5.94
N ILE A 242 15.31 11.86 -6.01
CA ILE A 242 16.34 10.86 -5.65
C ILE A 242 17.58 11.00 -6.55
N VAL A 243 17.39 11.13 -7.87
CA VAL A 243 18.49 11.29 -8.84
C VAL A 243 19.25 12.58 -8.58
N VAL A 244 18.57 13.70 -8.33
CA VAL A 244 19.21 14.98 -8.00
C VAL A 244 20.00 14.87 -6.72
N ILE A 245 19.46 14.24 -5.66
CA ILE A 245 20.18 14.01 -4.40
C ILE A 245 21.42 13.15 -4.65
N LEU A 246 21.28 12.02 -5.35
CA LEU A 246 22.39 11.12 -5.64
C LEU A 246 23.47 11.78 -6.51
N LEU A 247 23.08 12.58 -7.51
CA LEU A 247 24.00 13.36 -8.33
C LEU A 247 24.71 14.41 -7.48
N CYS A 248 23.98 15.17 -6.64
CA CYS A 248 24.59 16.14 -5.74
C CYS A 248 25.61 15.46 -4.81
N VAL A 249 25.26 14.32 -4.21
CA VAL A 249 26.13 13.60 -3.27
C VAL A 249 27.36 13.02 -3.97
N ASN A 250 27.22 12.45 -5.17
CA ASN A 250 28.33 11.77 -5.85
C ASN A 250 29.20 12.71 -6.71
N VAL A 251 28.60 13.69 -7.38
CA VAL A 251 29.27 14.54 -8.37
C VAL A 251 29.95 15.74 -7.72
N ILE A 252 29.34 16.37 -6.71
CA ILE A 252 29.92 17.55 -6.03
C ILE A 252 31.31 17.25 -5.43
N PRO A 253 31.56 16.09 -4.76
CA PRO A 253 32.88 15.74 -4.27
C PRO A 253 33.91 15.53 -5.40
N VAL A 254 33.49 14.91 -6.51
CA VAL A 254 34.37 14.57 -7.64
C VAL A 254 34.80 15.82 -8.42
N ILE A 255 33.86 16.70 -8.77
CA ILE A 255 34.15 17.98 -9.46
C ILE A 255 35.10 18.82 -8.61
N ARG A 256 34.91 18.86 -7.28
CA ARG A 256 35.77 19.62 -6.38
C ARG A 256 37.15 18.98 -6.17
N LYS A 257 37.27 17.64 -6.24
CA LYS A 257 38.56 16.94 -6.24
C LYS A 257 39.37 17.25 -7.52
N LYS A 258 38.69 17.43 -8.66
CA LYS A 258 39.29 17.83 -9.94
C LYS A 258 39.79 19.29 -9.92
N LYS A 259 39.00 20.22 -9.36
CA LYS A 259 39.39 21.64 -9.19
C LYS A 259 40.56 21.83 -8.20
N LYS A 260 40.74 20.89 -7.28
CA LYS A 260 41.82 20.85 -6.28
C LYS A 260 43.21 20.51 -6.86
N ASN A 261 43.29 19.90 -8.04
CA ASN A 261 44.59 19.64 -8.69
C ASN A 261 45.17 20.88 -9.40
N THR A 262 44.45 22.01 -9.41
CA THR A 262 44.85 23.22 -10.16
C THR A 262 45.21 24.41 -9.26
N GLU A 263 44.82 24.42 -7.98
CA GLU A 263 45.14 25.54 -7.06
C GLU A 263 45.58 25.05 -5.67
N ASN A 264 46.88 25.20 -5.39
CA ASN A 264 47.44 25.10 -4.04
C ASN A 264 47.09 26.37 -3.26
N SER A 265 46.16 26.29 -2.30
CA SER A 265 46.17 27.22 -1.16
C SER A 265 45.46 26.66 0.06
N TYR A 266 46.07 26.91 1.21
CA TYR A 266 45.71 26.41 2.54
C TYR A 266 44.52 27.17 3.15
N SER A 267 43.66 26.41 3.84
CA SER A 267 42.89 26.81 5.03
C SER A 267 41.65 27.73 4.90
N LYS A 268 40.76 27.60 5.89
CA LYS A 268 39.56 28.41 6.22
C LYS A 268 38.25 28.20 5.43
N HIS A 269 38.25 27.97 4.11
CA HIS A 269 36.98 27.79 3.35
C HIS A 269 36.28 26.43 3.51
N ARG A 270 36.98 25.46 4.10
CA ARG A 270 36.51 24.07 4.31
C ARG A 270 35.37 23.95 5.33
N LYS A 271 35.15 24.94 6.20
CA LYS A 271 34.03 24.93 7.18
C LYS A 271 32.76 25.59 6.62
N ARG A 272 32.87 26.71 5.90
CA ARG A 272 31.71 27.51 5.43
C ARG A 272 30.81 26.78 4.42
N THR A 273 31.35 25.89 3.60
CA THR A 273 30.57 25.24 2.52
C THR A 273 29.84 23.96 2.94
N TYR A 274 30.38 23.18 3.88
CA TYR A 274 29.61 22.07 4.49
C TYR A 274 28.58 22.57 5.49
N ILE A 275 28.90 23.67 6.20
CA ILE A 275 27.91 24.43 6.97
C ILE A 275 26.84 25.00 6.04
N GLY A 276 27.18 25.45 4.82
CA GLY A 276 26.21 25.93 3.83
C GLY A 276 25.27 24.85 3.27
N ALA A 277 25.76 23.64 3.00
CA ALA A 277 24.92 22.52 2.56
C ALA A 277 24.06 21.94 3.71
N ALA A 278 24.63 21.82 4.91
CA ALA A 278 23.89 21.42 6.09
C ALA A 278 22.87 22.49 6.52
N ALA A 279 23.20 23.78 6.40
CA ALA A 279 22.29 24.89 6.65
C ALA A 279 21.24 25.04 5.54
N ALA A 280 21.52 24.70 4.29
CA ALA A 280 20.50 24.64 3.24
C ALA A 280 19.48 23.52 3.54
N CYS A 281 19.94 22.33 3.95
CA CYS A 281 19.03 21.28 4.44
C CYS A 281 18.29 21.71 5.71
N LEU A 282 18.95 22.41 6.65
CA LEU A 282 18.31 22.90 7.87
C LEU A 282 17.29 24.02 7.60
N ILE A 283 17.57 24.90 6.64
CA ILE A 283 16.69 25.98 6.19
C ILE A 283 15.50 25.40 5.42
N ILE A 284 15.69 24.35 4.62
CA ILE A 284 14.58 23.60 4.03
C ILE A 284 13.77 22.92 5.13
N VAL A 285 14.38 22.28 6.12
CA VAL A 285 13.69 21.70 7.29
C VAL A 285 12.92 22.77 8.09
N CYS A 286 13.48 23.97 8.28
CA CYS A 286 12.82 25.07 8.99
C CYS A 286 11.74 25.79 8.17
N LEU A 287 11.92 25.92 6.86
CA LEU A 287 10.92 26.49 5.95
C LEU A 287 9.74 25.54 5.77
N VAL A 288 10.02 24.24 5.69
CA VAL A 288 9.02 23.18 5.62
C VAL A 288 8.27 23.17 6.97
N ALA A 289 8.96 23.03 8.11
CA ALA A 289 8.33 23.03 9.45
C ALA A 289 7.51 24.30 9.78
N GLY A 290 7.85 25.45 9.20
CA GLY A 290 7.12 26.71 9.38
C GLY A 290 5.75 26.75 8.69
N ILE A 291 5.49 25.89 7.71
CA ILE A 291 4.23 25.87 6.94
C ILE A 291 3.15 25.03 7.64
N TRP A 292 3.50 24.09 8.53
CA TRP A 292 2.52 23.26 9.25
C TRP A 292 1.96 23.93 10.52
N ALA A 293 2.61 24.98 11.02
CA ALA A 293 2.13 25.72 12.20
C ALA A 293 0.94 26.67 11.90
N ALA A 294 0.40 26.65 10.68
CA ALA A 294 -0.70 27.53 10.25
C ALA A 294 -1.90 26.72 9.72
N GLY A 295 -2.90 26.51 10.59
CA GLY A 295 -4.25 25.99 10.28
C GLY A 295 -4.33 24.45 10.31
N LYS A 296 -5.20 23.79 11.08
CA LYS A 296 -6.63 24.04 11.30
C LYS A 296 -6.95 24.10 12.81
N GLY A 297 -7.72 25.11 13.21
CA GLY A 297 -8.39 25.13 14.50
C GLY A 297 -9.76 24.44 14.42
N GLY A 298 -10.17 23.83 15.54
CA GLY A 298 -11.54 23.79 16.05
C GLY A 298 -12.67 23.07 15.30
N LYS A 299 -12.50 22.62 14.05
CA LYS A 299 -13.54 21.83 13.35
C LYS A 299 -13.62 20.40 13.91
N LYS A 300 -14.82 19.82 13.89
CA LYS A 300 -15.02 18.39 14.19
C LYS A 300 -14.30 17.55 13.14
N THR A 301 -13.75 16.42 13.56
CA THR A 301 -12.98 15.54 12.67
C THR A 301 -13.62 14.16 12.63
N LEU A 302 -13.99 13.70 11.44
CA LEU A 302 -14.45 12.34 11.21
C LEU A 302 -13.31 11.46 10.73
N TYR A 303 -13.13 10.31 11.36
CA TYR A 303 -12.12 9.32 10.95
C TYR A 303 -12.79 8.19 10.19
N VAL A 304 -12.48 8.06 8.90
CA VAL A 304 -13.02 7.02 8.02
C VAL A 304 -11.89 6.08 7.62
N TYR A 305 -12.13 4.77 7.68
CA TYR A 305 -11.19 3.74 7.22
C TYR A 305 -11.88 2.81 6.22
N ASN A 306 -11.47 2.87 4.96
CA ASN A 306 -12.13 2.18 3.86
C ASN A 306 -11.10 1.41 3.00
N ALA A 307 -11.55 0.58 2.07
CA ALA A 307 -10.69 0.04 1.03
C ALA A 307 -10.09 1.16 0.16
N GLY A 308 -8.89 0.93 -0.38
CA GLY A 308 -8.23 1.86 -1.30
C GLY A 308 -9.00 2.06 -2.61
N GLU A 309 -9.07 3.31 -3.10
CA GLU A 309 -9.76 3.68 -4.36
C GLU A 309 -11.24 3.24 -4.40
N TYR A 310 -11.91 3.26 -3.24
CA TYR A 310 -13.29 2.78 -3.05
C TYR A 310 -14.28 3.90 -2.70
N ILE A 311 -13.93 5.15 -2.97
CA ILE A 311 -14.80 6.32 -2.91
C ILE A 311 -14.34 7.35 -3.96
N ASP A 312 -15.25 8.14 -4.51
CA ASP A 312 -14.89 9.37 -5.22
C ASP A 312 -14.31 10.40 -4.23
N PRO A 313 -13.04 10.83 -4.37
CA PRO A 313 -12.43 11.81 -3.48
C PRO A 313 -13.13 13.18 -3.44
N ASP A 314 -13.83 13.58 -4.50
CA ASP A 314 -14.55 14.85 -4.55
C ASP A 314 -15.73 14.85 -3.56
N LEU A 315 -16.32 13.68 -3.29
CA LEU A 315 -17.39 13.50 -2.30
C LEU A 315 -16.91 13.76 -0.87
N LEU A 316 -15.65 13.46 -0.56
CA LEU A 316 -15.07 13.79 0.74
C LEU A 316 -15.01 15.32 0.93
N THR A 317 -14.60 16.03 -0.11
CA THR A 317 -14.54 17.51 -0.10
C THR A 317 -15.94 18.10 0.02
N GLN A 318 -16.90 17.57 -0.74
CA GLN A 318 -18.30 17.99 -0.68
C GLN A 318 -18.88 17.78 0.73
N PHE A 319 -18.58 16.64 1.36
CA PHE A 319 -19.00 16.36 2.73
C PHE A 319 -18.36 17.33 3.74
N GLU A 320 -17.04 17.58 3.64
CA GLU A 320 -16.33 18.54 4.50
C GLU A 320 -16.94 19.95 4.42
N ASP A 321 -17.31 20.39 3.22
CA ASP A 321 -17.93 21.69 2.98
C ASP A 321 -19.39 21.75 3.48
N GLU A 322 -20.17 20.68 3.28
CA GLU A 322 -21.58 20.61 3.68
C GLU A 322 -21.75 20.57 5.22
N TYR A 323 -20.89 19.82 5.91
CA TYR A 323 -21.00 19.58 7.36
C TYR A 323 -20.00 20.39 8.21
N ASP A 324 -19.24 21.30 7.60
CA ASP A 324 -18.21 22.12 8.24
C ASP A 324 -17.24 21.30 9.12
N CYS A 325 -16.76 20.18 8.58
CA CYS A 325 -15.91 19.24 9.30
C CYS A 325 -14.55 19.03 8.61
N THR A 326 -13.78 18.06 9.10
CA THR A 326 -12.61 17.53 8.40
C THR A 326 -12.71 16.02 8.41
N VAL A 327 -12.53 15.39 7.24
CA VAL A 327 -12.50 13.93 7.12
C VAL A 327 -11.05 13.49 7.05
N ILE A 328 -10.63 12.71 8.05
CA ILE A 328 -9.39 11.94 7.99
C ILE A 328 -9.74 10.59 7.38
N TYR A 329 -9.41 10.44 6.11
CA TYR A 329 -9.69 9.23 5.34
C TYR A 329 -8.44 8.36 5.25
N ASP A 330 -8.43 7.19 5.89
CA ASP A 330 -7.38 6.19 5.75
C ASP A 330 -7.86 5.03 4.86
N THR A 331 -6.92 4.30 4.28
CA THR A 331 -7.22 3.17 3.39
C THR A 331 -6.52 1.88 3.81
N PHE A 332 -7.17 0.74 3.61
CA PHE A 332 -6.60 -0.60 3.75
C PHE A 332 -6.74 -1.42 2.46
N GLU A 333 -5.94 -2.48 2.31
CA GLU A 333 -6.07 -3.41 1.16
C GLU A 333 -6.70 -4.74 1.52
N SER A 334 -6.73 -5.07 2.80
CA SER A 334 -7.40 -6.26 3.28
C SER A 334 -8.07 -5.96 4.60
N ASN A 335 -9.23 -6.58 4.80
CA ASN A 335 -9.92 -6.60 6.08
C ASN A 335 -8.99 -7.08 7.21
N GLU A 336 -8.04 -7.99 6.94
CA GLU A 336 -7.04 -8.42 7.91
C GLU A 336 -6.12 -7.28 8.37
N MET A 337 -5.64 -6.44 7.45
CA MET A 337 -4.85 -5.25 7.80
C MET A 337 -5.68 -4.21 8.53
N MET A 338 -6.93 -4.00 8.10
CA MET A 338 -7.88 -3.14 8.78
C MET A 338 -8.05 -3.56 10.25
N TYR A 339 -8.38 -4.83 10.46
CA TYR A 339 -8.56 -5.43 11.77
C TYR A 339 -7.28 -5.33 12.63
N THR A 340 -6.11 -5.58 12.04
CA THR A 340 -4.83 -5.49 12.76
C THR A 340 -4.57 -4.06 13.27
N LYS A 341 -4.88 -3.05 12.46
CA LYS A 341 -4.72 -1.65 12.86
C LYS A 341 -5.76 -1.26 13.92
N LEU A 342 -7.02 -1.63 13.74
CA LEU A 342 -8.11 -1.38 14.69
C LEU A 342 -7.84 -2.04 16.06
N SER A 343 -7.53 -3.34 16.08
CA SER A 343 -7.24 -4.10 17.31
C SER A 343 -5.97 -3.64 18.03
N SER A 344 -5.07 -2.91 17.35
CA SER A 344 -3.96 -2.22 17.99
C SER A 344 -4.38 -0.97 18.76
N GLY A 345 -5.66 -0.59 18.77
CA GLY A 345 -6.17 0.61 19.42
C GLY A 345 -6.05 1.88 18.58
N GLU A 346 -5.84 1.77 17.26
CA GLU A 346 -6.10 2.91 16.37
C GLU A 346 -7.59 3.23 16.36
N ARG A 347 -7.92 4.53 16.29
CA ARG A 347 -9.31 4.99 16.38
C ARG A 347 -9.82 5.40 15.00
N TYR A 348 -11.01 4.89 14.69
CA TYR A 348 -11.78 5.27 13.51
C TYR A 348 -13.24 5.42 13.91
N ASP A 349 -13.97 6.35 13.32
CA ASP A 349 -15.39 6.55 13.57
C ASP A 349 -16.23 5.64 12.67
N VAL A 350 -15.92 5.63 11.37
CA VAL A 350 -16.59 4.80 10.35
C VAL A 350 -15.59 3.84 9.72
N LEU A 351 -15.97 2.57 9.60
CA LEU A 351 -15.25 1.56 8.84
C LEU A 351 -16.12 1.07 7.69
N VAL A 352 -15.51 0.58 6.62
CA VAL A 352 -16.22 -0.10 5.52
C VAL A 352 -15.66 -1.51 5.27
N PRO A 353 -15.84 -2.46 6.21
CA PRO A 353 -15.40 -3.84 6.04
C PRO A 353 -16.36 -4.69 5.21
N SER A 354 -15.87 -5.85 4.79
CA SER A 354 -16.68 -6.88 4.14
C SER A 354 -17.46 -7.73 5.16
N ASP A 355 -18.53 -8.36 4.69
CA ASP A 355 -19.44 -9.26 5.42
C ASP A 355 -18.82 -10.07 6.58
N TYR A 356 -17.88 -10.96 6.32
CA TYR A 356 -17.27 -11.83 7.34
C TYR A 356 -16.48 -11.03 8.39
N MET A 357 -15.95 -9.87 8.02
CA MET A 357 -15.23 -9.00 8.93
C MET A 357 -16.20 -8.18 9.79
N ILE A 358 -17.36 -7.78 9.24
CA ILE A 358 -18.46 -7.21 10.04
C ILE A 358 -18.89 -8.22 11.12
N GLU A 359 -19.15 -9.46 10.73
CA GLU A 359 -19.54 -10.53 11.66
C GLU A 359 -18.52 -10.68 12.79
N ARG A 360 -17.22 -10.68 12.46
CA ARG A 360 -16.14 -10.73 13.45
C ARG A 360 -16.17 -9.53 14.39
N LEU A 361 -16.30 -8.32 13.87
CA LEU A 361 -16.30 -7.09 14.66
C LEU A 361 -17.53 -7.01 15.58
N ILE A 362 -18.68 -7.54 15.17
CA ILE A 362 -19.86 -7.71 16.03
C ILE A 362 -19.54 -8.70 17.17
N ARG A 363 -19.02 -9.89 16.84
CA ARG A 363 -18.68 -10.94 17.82
C ARG A 363 -17.65 -10.47 18.87
N GLU A 364 -16.70 -9.63 18.45
CA GLU A 364 -15.65 -9.08 19.32
C GLU A 364 -16.02 -7.72 19.95
N GLU A 365 -17.27 -7.28 19.82
CA GLU A 365 -17.82 -6.04 20.40
C GLU A 365 -17.09 -4.73 20.00
N TYR A 366 -16.59 -4.65 18.77
CA TYR A 366 -15.95 -3.44 18.24
C TYR A 366 -16.92 -2.40 17.70
N LEU A 367 -18.19 -2.76 17.49
CA LEU A 367 -19.19 -1.91 16.83
C LEU A 367 -20.26 -1.42 17.80
N GLN A 368 -20.85 -0.27 17.48
CA GLN A 368 -22.08 0.20 18.11
C GLN A 368 -23.27 0.10 17.13
N PRO A 369 -24.51 -0.09 17.62
CA PRO A 369 -25.69 -0.16 16.75
C PRO A 369 -25.91 1.14 15.96
N ILE A 370 -26.41 1.01 14.74
CA ILE A 370 -26.78 2.14 13.88
C ILE A 370 -28.09 2.76 14.38
N GLN A 371 -28.11 4.09 14.50
CA GLN A 371 -29.32 4.85 14.81
C GLN A 371 -30.08 5.13 13.51
N TRP A 372 -30.87 4.15 13.06
CA TRP A 372 -31.64 4.20 11.82
C TRP A 372 -32.65 5.34 11.73
N ASP A 373 -33.03 5.97 12.85
CA ASP A 373 -33.83 7.19 12.88
C ASP A 373 -33.09 8.42 12.33
N ARG A 374 -31.75 8.39 12.32
CA ARG A 374 -30.90 9.46 11.79
C ARG A 374 -30.55 9.31 10.31
N ILE A 375 -30.77 8.13 9.74
CA ILE A 375 -30.52 7.87 8.32
C ILE A 375 -31.81 8.21 7.56
N THR A 376 -31.84 9.39 6.97
CA THR A 376 -33.00 9.94 6.26
C THR A 376 -33.14 9.38 4.84
N ASN A 377 -32.03 9.00 4.20
CA ASN A 377 -31.99 8.44 2.86
C ASN A 377 -32.14 6.90 2.81
N LYS A 378 -32.42 6.25 3.95
CA LYS A 378 -32.53 4.78 4.05
C LYS A 378 -33.59 4.15 3.15
N ASP A 379 -34.64 4.89 2.80
CA ASP A 379 -35.72 4.39 1.95
C ASP A 379 -35.26 4.21 0.48
N GLY A 380 -34.12 4.78 0.11
CA GLY A 380 -33.49 4.57 -1.21
C GLY A 380 -32.70 3.26 -1.30
N LEU A 381 -32.44 2.57 -0.19
CA LEU A 381 -31.75 1.28 -0.19
C LEU A 381 -32.60 0.19 -0.84
N MET A 382 -31.95 -0.66 -1.65
CA MET A 382 -32.59 -1.84 -2.21
C MET A 382 -32.92 -2.86 -1.11
N SER A 383 -34.05 -3.54 -1.24
CA SER A 383 -34.45 -4.58 -0.28
C SER A 383 -33.50 -5.78 -0.27
N GLU A 384 -32.85 -6.02 -1.41
CA GLU A 384 -31.97 -7.12 -1.74
C GLU A 384 -30.63 -7.04 -1.01
N VAL A 385 -30.25 -5.88 -0.47
CA VAL A 385 -28.99 -5.70 0.27
C VAL A 385 -29.19 -5.67 1.78
N MET A 386 -30.43 -5.79 2.24
CA MET A 386 -30.81 -5.77 3.65
C MET A 386 -30.94 -7.19 4.22
N ASP A 387 -30.94 -7.26 5.56
CA ASP A 387 -31.17 -8.44 6.39
C ASP A 387 -30.29 -9.65 6.03
N LYS A 388 -28.97 -9.41 5.96
CA LYS A 388 -27.98 -10.43 5.61
C LYS A 388 -27.50 -11.21 6.81
N SER A 389 -27.01 -12.43 6.57
CA SER A 389 -26.62 -13.37 7.63
C SER A 389 -25.50 -12.86 8.55
N TYR A 390 -24.64 -11.96 8.06
CA TYR A 390 -23.55 -11.37 8.85
C TYR A 390 -24.03 -10.31 9.85
N ASP A 391 -25.20 -9.70 9.63
CA ASP A 391 -25.83 -8.71 10.52
C ASP A 391 -27.36 -8.74 10.39
N PRO A 392 -28.03 -9.75 10.98
CA PRO A 392 -29.48 -9.90 10.89
C PRO A 392 -30.22 -8.66 11.42
N GLY A 393 -31.15 -8.13 10.64
CA GLY A 393 -31.88 -6.89 10.92
C GLY A 393 -31.07 -5.61 10.71
N ASN A 394 -29.86 -5.68 10.13
CA ASN A 394 -28.95 -4.56 9.92
C ASN A 394 -28.73 -3.73 11.20
N VAL A 395 -28.46 -4.38 12.33
CA VAL A 395 -28.33 -3.68 13.61
C VAL A 395 -27.08 -2.83 13.65
N TYR A 396 -25.99 -3.27 13.03
CA TYR A 396 -24.66 -2.67 13.12
C TYR A 396 -24.13 -2.10 11.80
N SER A 397 -24.74 -2.44 10.67
CA SER A 397 -24.19 -2.16 9.35
C SER A 397 -25.20 -1.55 8.37
N VAL A 398 -24.71 -0.62 7.56
CA VAL A 398 -25.44 0.01 6.45
C VAL A 398 -24.74 -0.36 5.14
N PRO A 399 -25.40 -1.04 4.18
CA PRO A 399 -24.77 -1.46 2.93
C PRO A 399 -24.08 -0.30 2.18
N TYR A 400 -22.97 -0.59 1.50
CA TYR A 400 -22.19 0.38 0.72
C TYR A 400 -22.08 -0.02 -0.74
N PHE A 401 -21.49 -1.18 -1.01
CA PHE A 401 -21.41 -1.82 -2.32
C PHE A 401 -21.58 -3.32 -2.18
N TRP A 402 -21.94 -3.98 -3.27
CA TRP A 402 -22.22 -5.41 -3.29
C TRP A 402 -21.99 -6.00 -4.67
N GLY A 403 -21.92 -7.32 -4.75
CA GLY A 403 -21.79 -7.99 -6.03
C GLY A 403 -21.64 -9.50 -5.93
N THR A 404 -21.12 -10.07 -7.01
CA THR A 404 -20.81 -11.50 -7.11
C THR A 404 -19.36 -11.71 -7.51
N VAL A 405 -18.88 -12.95 -7.37
CA VAL A 405 -17.69 -13.45 -8.07
C VAL A 405 -18.14 -14.35 -9.21
N GLY A 406 -17.41 -14.35 -10.32
CA GLY A 406 -17.81 -15.12 -11.49
C GLY A 406 -16.67 -15.33 -12.47
N ILE A 407 -17.03 -15.89 -13.63
CA ILE A 407 -16.10 -16.19 -14.71
C ILE A 407 -16.27 -15.14 -15.80
N LEU A 408 -15.26 -14.30 -15.96
CA LEU A 408 -15.13 -13.44 -17.13
C LEU A 408 -14.46 -14.23 -18.25
N TYR A 409 -15.02 -14.15 -19.46
CA TYR A 409 -14.55 -14.92 -20.60
C TYR A 409 -14.59 -14.16 -21.90
N ASP A 410 -13.64 -14.47 -22.80
CA ASP A 410 -13.62 -13.97 -24.17
C ASP A 410 -14.57 -14.79 -25.04
N THR A 411 -15.67 -14.17 -25.47
CA THR A 411 -16.73 -14.80 -26.29
C THR A 411 -16.23 -15.29 -27.65
N THR A 412 -15.08 -14.81 -28.13
CA THR A 412 -14.47 -15.26 -29.39
C THR A 412 -13.67 -16.55 -29.23
N GLN A 413 -13.29 -16.90 -27.99
CA GLN A 413 -12.46 -18.06 -27.67
C GLN A 413 -13.20 -19.13 -26.87
N VAL A 414 -14.17 -18.74 -26.04
CA VAL A 414 -14.94 -19.62 -25.17
C VAL A 414 -16.35 -19.77 -25.72
N SER A 415 -16.76 -21.02 -25.96
CA SER A 415 -18.10 -21.28 -26.49
C SER A 415 -19.15 -21.23 -25.39
N SER A 416 -20.39 -20.92 -25.75
CA SER A 416 -21.52 -20.96 -24.81
C SER A 416 -21.75 -22.35 -24.20
N GLU A 417 -21.38 -23.41 -24.92
CA GLU A 417 -21.41 -24.79 -24.39
C GLU A 417 -20.32 -25.02 -23.33
N ASP A 418 -19.10 -24.52 -23.58
CA ASP A 418 -17.99 -24.66 -22.63
C ASP A 418 -18.25 -23.87 -21.34
N ILE A 419 -18.70 -22.61 -21.43
CA ILE A 419 -18.94 -21.77 -20.25
C ILE A 419 -20.10 -22.29 -19.39
N SER A 420 -21.08 -22.98 -20.00
CA SER A 420 -22.20 -23.58 -19.27
C SER A 420 -21.78 -24.68 -18.28
N GLN A 421 -20.55 -25.18 -18.38
CA GLN A 421 -19.94 -26.10 -17.39
C GLN A 421 -19.70 -25.44 -16.03
N GLY A 422 -19.81 -24.10 -15.92
CA GLY A 422 -19.58 -23.39 -14.68
C GLY A 422 -18.13 -23.50 -14.23
N TRP A 423 -17.89 -23.77 -12.95
CA TRP A 423 -16.55 -23.86 -12.39
C TRP A 423 -15.71 -24.98 -13.01
N ASP A 424 -16.35 -26.02 -13.57
CA ASP A 424 -15.65 -27.12 -14.23
C ASP A 424 -14.99 -26.71 -15.56
N VAL A 425 -15.40 -25.60 -16.18
CA VAL A 425 -14.70 -25.04 -17.35
C VAL A 425 -13.24 -24.71 -17.03
N LEU A 426 -12.94 -24.41 -15.77
CA LEU A 426 -11.61 -24.10 -15.29
C LEU A 426 -10.70 -25.33 -15.22
N MET A 427 -11.24 -26.53 -15.46
CA MET A 427 -10.51 -27.78 -15.60
C MET A 427 -10.44 -28.27 -17.06
N ASN A 428 -11.04 -27.53 -18.01
CA ASN A 428 -11.13 -27.95 -19.41
C ASN A 428 -9.78 -27.74 -20.14
N PRO A 429 -9.06 -28.81 -20.52
CA PRO A 429 -7.71 -28.70 -21.09
C PRO A 429 -7.62 -27.89 -22.39
N LYS A 430 -8.75 -27.61 -23.07
CA LYS A 430 -8.85 -26.69 -24.21
C LYS A 430 -8.27 -25.31 -23.87
N TYR A 431 -8.41 -24.87 -22.62
CA TYR A 431 -7.98 -23.55 -22.15
C TYR A 431 -6.67 -23.60 -21.34
N LYS A 432 -5.89 -24.68 -21.46
CA LYS A 432 -4.60 -24.80 -20.78
C LYS A 432 -3.69 -23.62 -21.08
N GLY A 433 -3.22 -22.95 -20.02
CA GLY A 433 -2.38 -21.76 -20.07
C GLY A 433 -3.12 -20.46 -20.38
N ASN A 434 -4.45 -20.50 -20.57
CA ASN A 434 -5.31 -19.37 -20.93
C ASN A 434 -6.31 -18.99 -19.82
N LEU A 435 -5.89 -19.12 -18.55
CA LEU A 435 -6.71 -18.88 -17.36
C LEU A 435 -5.99 -18.00 -16.34
N TYR A 436 -6.67 -16.97 -15.84
CA TYR A 436 -6.32 -16.26 -14.61
C TYR A 436 -7.18 -16.74 -13.43
N MET A 437 -6.52 -16.98 -12.29
CA MET A 437 -7.17 -17.21 -10.99
C MET A 437 -6.75 -16.08 -10.06
N TYR A 438 -7.60 -15.68 -9.10
CA TYR A 438 -7.17 -14.71 -8.09
C TYR A 438 -6.08 -15.30 -7.18
N ASP A 439 -5.03 -14.53 -6.88
CA ASP A 439 -4.07 -14.87 -5.83
C ASP A 439 -4.64 -14.60 -4.43
N SER A 440 -5.72 -15.30 -4.11
CA SER A 440 -6.45 -15.21 -2.85
C SER A 440 -6.85 -16.61 -2.39
N GLU A 441 -6.52 -16.93 -1.14
CA GLU A 441 -6.83 -18.22 -0.52
C GLU A 441 -8.34 -18.46 -0.46
N ARG A 442 -9.11 -17.45 -0.02
CA ARG A 442 -10.56 -17.56 0.12
C ARG A 442 -11.24 -17.75 -1.23
N ASP A 443 -10.88 -16.95 -2.22
CA ASP A 443 -11.53 -16.96 -3.52
C ASP A 443 -11.22 -18.24 -4.31
N SER A 444 -9.96 -18.69 -4.27
CA SER A 444 -9.55 -19.91 -4.96
C SER A 444 -10.19 -21.16 -4.35
N PHE A 445 -10.24 -21.25 -3.02
CA PHE A 445 -10.93 -22.36 -2.36
C PHE A 445 -12.44 -22.28 -2.52
N MET A 446 -13.04 -21.08 -2.57
CA MET A 446 -14.46 -20.90 -2.89
C MET A 446 -14.79 -21.54 -4.23
N VAL A 447 -14.02 -21.24 -5.28
CA VAL A 447 -14.21 -21.84 -6.61
C VAL A 447 -14.17 -23.36 -6.56
N ALA A 448 -13.14 -23.93 -5.91
CA ALA A 448 -12.98 -25.38 -5.83
C ALA A 448 -14.08 -26.06 -5.00
N LEU A 449 -14.46 -25.47 -3.86
CA LEU A 449 -15.54 -25.98 -3.01
C LEU A 449 -16.88 -25.95 -3.76
N LYS A 450 -17.17 -24.85 -4.46
CA LYS A 450 -18.39 -24.71 -5.27
C LYS A 450 -18.41 -25.65 -6.47
N ALA A 451 -17.29 -25.85 -7.15
CA ALA A 451 -17.17 -26.86 -8.22
C ALA A 451 -17.52 -28.27 -7.71
N LEU A 452 -17.08 -28.60 -6.49
CA LEU A 452 -17.33 -29.88 -5.84
C LEU A 452 -18.72 -29.99 -5.18
N GLY A 453 -19.52 -28.91 -5.19
CA GLY A 453 -20.85 -28.86 -4.57
C GLY A 453 -20.84 -28.73 -3.05
N TYR A 454 -19.73 -28.27 -2.47
CA TYR A 454 -19.60 -27.99 -1.03
C TYR A 454 -19.88 -26.52 -0.71
N SER A 455 -20.13 -26.25 0.56
CA SER A 455 -20.20 -24.86 1.07
C SER A 455 -18.82 -24.22 1.02
N MET A 456 -18.74 -22.96 0.61
CA MET A 456 -17.50 -22.19 0.69
C MET A 456 -17.14 -21.81 2.15
N ASN A 457 -18.07 -22.02 3.08
CA ASN A 457 -17.92 -21.79 4.52
C ASN A 457 -17.74 -23.10 5.31
N THR A 458 -17.29 -24.18 4.67
CA THR A 458 -17.15 -25.49 5.35
C THR A 458 -16.10 -25.48 6.47
N HIS A 459 -16.38 -26.21 7.54
CA HIS A 459 -15.44 -26.54 8.61
C HIS A 459 -14.97 -28.01 8.52
N ASN A 460 -15.39 -28.74 7.48
CA ASN A 460 -15.05 -30.15 7.31
C ASN A 460 -13.69 -30.29 6.61
N GLU A 461 -12.68 -30.74 7.36
CA GLU A 461 -11.33 -30.95 6.85
C GLU A 461 -11.27 -31.87 5.62
N GLU A 462 -12.17 -32.85 5.50
CA GLU A 462 -12.21 -33.74 4.33
C GLU A 462 -12.67 -33.01 3.06
N GLU A 463 -13.64 -32.09 3.18
CA GLU A 463 -14.11 -31.25 2.07
C GLU A 463 -13.01 -30.25 1.65
N ILE A 464 -12.33 -29.66 2.63
CA ILE A 464 -11.19 -28.76 2.40
C ILE A 464 -10.05 -29.49 1.69
N GLN A 465 -9.73 -30.72 2.12
CA GLN A 465 -8.70 -31.54 1.48
C GLN A 465 -9.08 -31.88 0.03
N LYS A 466 -10.35 -32.21 -0.26
CA LYS A 466 -10.83 -32.44 -1.64
C LYS A 466 -10.73 -31.18 -2.50
N ALA A 467 -11.07 -30.02 -1.96
CA ALA A 467 -10.91 -28.75 -2.66
C ALA A 467 -9.44 -28.43 -2.96
N TYR A 468 -8.54 -28.72 -2.01
CA TYR A 468 -7.09 -28.63 -2.26
C TYR A 468 -6.64 -29.58 -3.38
N ASP A 469 -7.08 -30.84 -3.36
CA ASP A 469 -6.71 -31.82 -4.40
C ASP A 469 -7.24 -31.38 -5.77
N TRP A 470 -8.43 -30.77 -5.82
CA TRP A 470 -8.98 -30.15 -7.04
C TRP A 470 -8.10 -29.01 -7.53
N LEU A 471 -7.67 -28.10 -6.65
CA LEU A 471 -6.77 -26.99 -7.01
C LEU A 471 -5.40 -27.48 -7.49
N ILE A 472 -4.85 -28.53 -6.89
CA ILE A 472 -3.61 -29.16 -7.36
C ILE A 472 -3.80 -29.76 -8.76
N ALA A 473 -4.89 -30.49 -8.98
CA ALA A 473 -5.21 -31.06 -10.28
C ALA A 473 -5.41 -29.97 -11.35
N GLN A 474 -6.09 -28.87 -11.00
CA GLN A 474 -6.25 -27.70 -11.86
C GLN A 474 -4.90 -27.11 -12.21
N ARG A 475 -4.08 -26.79 -11.22
CA ARG A 475 -2.76 -26.22 -11.43
C ARG A 475 -1.91 -27.07 -12.39
N ASP A 476 -1.83 -28.37 -12.12
CA ASP A 476 -0.99 -29.29 -12.88
C ASP A 476 -1.51 -29.51 -14.32
N THR A 477 -2.83 -29.50 -14.49
CA THR A 477 -3.47 -29.71 -15.79
C THR A 477 -3.49 -28.43 -16.63
N MET A 478 -3.88 -27.31 -16.02
CA MET A 478 -4.27 -26.08 -16.69
C MET A 478 -3.18 -25.02 -16.71
N ASN A 479 -2.17 -25.08 -15.83
CA ASN A 479 -1.13 -24.05 -15.72
C ASN A 479 -1.72 -22.61 -15.64
N PRO A 480 -2.60 -22.33 -14.66
CA PRO A 480 -3.19 -21.00 -14.48
C PRO A 480 -2.14 -19.99 -14.04
N VAL A 481 -2.41 -18.71 -14.28
CA VAL A 481 -1.67 -17.61 -13.68
C VAL A 481 -2.46 -17.08 -12.50
N TYR A 482 -1.87 -17.09 -11.31
CA TYR A 482 -2.45 -16.44 -10.14
C TYR A 482 -2.12 -14.94 -10.18
N ALA A 483 -3.15 -14.11 -10.27
CA ALA A 483 -3.06 -12.67 -10.48
C ALA A 483 -3.88 -11.92 -9.42
N GLY A 484 -3.52 -10.67 -9.16
CA GLY A 484 -4.33 -9.75 -8.36
C GLY A 484 -5.11 -8.83 -9.28
N ASP A 485 -5.11 -7.54 -8.98
CA ASP A 485 -5.80 -6.50 -9.77
C ASP A 485 -5.25 -6.36 -11.19
N ASP A 486 -4.04 -6.88 -11.46
CA ASP A 486 -3.46 -6.90 -12.81
C ASP A 486 -4.26 -7.78 -13.80
N VAL A 487 -5.19 -8.60 -13.32
CA VAL A 487 -6.14 -9.33 -14.16
C VAL A 487 -6.98 -8.39 -15.03
N ILE A 488 -7.31 -7.19 -14.54
CA ILE A 488 -8.19 -6.23 -15.21
C ILE A 488 -7.60 -5.81 -16.56
N ASP A 489 -6.41 -5.22 -16.56
CA ASP A 489 -5.74 -4.75 -17.79
C ASP A 489 -5.40 -5.91 -18.74
N ASN A 490 -5.05 -7.06 -18.17
CA ASN A 490 -4.73 -8.25 -18.96
C ASN A 490 -5.96 -8.78 -19.71
N MET A 491 -7.13 -8.76 -19.07
CA MET A 491 -8.38 -9.18 -19.70
C MET A 491 -8.92 -8.12 -20.67
N ILE A 492 -8.81 -6.82 -20.36
CA ILE A 492 -9.10 -5.75 -21.34
C ILE A 492 -8.27 -5.95 -22.61
N SER A 493 -6.99 -6.34 -22.48
CA SER A 493 -6.10 -6.62 -23.60
C SER A 493 -6.36 -7.96 -24.33
N GLY A 494 -7.23 -8.81 -23.79
CA GLY A 494 -7.52 -10.15 -24.34
C GLY A 494 -6.37 -11.15 -24.19
N ASN A 495 -5.53 -11.02 -23.14
CA ASN A 495 -4.34 -11.85 -22.96
C ASN A 495 -4.64 -13.31 -22.59
N LYS A 496 -5.82 -13.58 -22.02
CA LYS A 496 -6.31 -14.92 -21.63
C LYS A 496 -7.78 -15.05 -22.00
N ALA A 497 -8.23 -16.31 -22.10
CA ALA A 497 -9.60 -16.62 -22.48
C ALA A 497 -10.57 -16.61 -21.29
N LEU A 498 -10.07 -16.90 -20.08
CA LEU A 498 -10.85 -17.04 -18.86
C LEU A 498 -10.17 -16.30 -17.70
N ALA A 499 -10.97 -15.69 -16.83
CA ALA A 499 -10.53 -15.12 -15.56
C ALA A 499 -11.62 -15.26 -14.49
N ILE A 500 -11.20 -15.49 -13.24
CA ILE A 500 -12.07 -15.29 -12.07
C ILE A 500 -11.96 -13.84 -11.66
N VAL A 501 -13.09 -13.12 -11.60
CA VAL A 501 -13.13 -11.71 -11.25
C VAL A 501 -14.35 -11.36 -10.41
N TYR A 502 -14.25 -10.29 -9.62
CA TYR A 502 -15.40 -9.65 -8.99
C TYR A 502 -16.28 -8.96 -10.04
N SER A 503 -17.58 -8.91 -9.81
CA SER A 503 -18.56 -8.40 -10.78
C SER A 503 -18.38 -6.92 -11.14
N GLY A 504 -17.88 -6.09 -10.22
CA GLY A 504 -17.51 -4.70 -10.52
C GLY A 504 -16.33 -4.59 -11.49
N ASP A 505 -15.28 -5.39 -11.27
CA ASP A 505 -14.14 -5.45 -12.18
C ASP A 505 -14.55 -5.96 -13.56
N ALA A 506 -15.38 -7.02 -13.60
CA ALA A 506 -15.97 -7.53 -14.84
C ALA A 506 -16.76 -6.44 -15.59
N SER A 507 -17.55 -5.65 -14.87
CA SER A 507 -18.35 -4.57 -15.46
C SER A 507 -17.47 -3.54 -16.15
N TYR A 508 -16.38 -3.14 -15.50
CA TYR A 508 -15.39 -2.23 -16.09
C TYR A 508 -14.67 -2.85 -17.29
N ILE A 509 -14.22 -4.11 -17.18
CA ILE A 509 -13.53 -4.79 -18.29
C ILE A 509 -14.44 -4.91 -19.52
N MET A 510 -15.71 -5.26 -19.32
CA MET A 510 -16.71 -5.35 -20.40
C MET A 510 -17.03 -3.99 -21.03
N SER A 511 -16.96 -2.89 -20.26
CA SER A 511 -17.12 -1.55 -20.84
C SER A 511 -15.94 -1.12 -21.73
N GLU A 512 -14.75 -1.68 -21.48
CA GLU A 512 -13.54 -1.37 -22.25
C GLU A 512 -13.25 -2.39 -23.38
N ASN A 513 -13.81 -3.62 -23.31
CA ASN A 513 -13.64 -4.66 -24.31
C ASN A 513 -14.95 -5.41 -24.60
N GLU A 514 -15.51 -5.14 -25.80
CA GLU A 514 -16.79 -5.70 -26.28
C GLU A 514 -16.80 -7.22 -26.49
N ASN A 515 -15.64 -7.88 -26.52
CA ASN A 515 -15.56 -9.34 -26.68
C ASN A 515 -15.72 -10.10 -25.36
N MET A 516 -15.70 -9.39 -24.23
CA MET A 516 -15.77 -9.98 -22.90
C MET A 516 -17.22 -10.14 -22.46
N ASP A 517 -17.50 -11.24 -21.79
CA ASP A 517 -18.77 -11.50 -21.13
C ASP A 517 -18.55 -12.17 -19.77
N TYR A 518 -19.56 -12.09 -18.90
CA TYR A 518 -19.47 -12.53 -17.51
C TYR A 518 -20.52 -13.58 -17.20
N TYR A 519 -20.08 -14.69 -16.61
CA TYR A 519 -20.93 -15.80 -16.24
C TYR A 519 -20.88 -16.08 -14.74
N THR A 520 -22.06 -16.12 -14.11
CA THR A 520 -22.22 -16.53 -12.72
C THR A 520 -22.61 -18.02 -12.67
N PRO A 521 -21.76 -18.92 -12.15
CA PRO A 521 -22.04 -20.36 -12.19
C PRO A 521 -23.23 -20.78 -11.32
N GLY A 522 -24.15 -21.56 -11.89
CA GLY A 522 -25.32 -22.11 -11.17
C GLY A 522 -24.98 -23.14 -10.08
N GLN A 523 -23.74 -23.64 -10.04
CA GLN A 523 -23.21 -24.45 -8.92
C GLN A 523 -23.19 -23.67 -7.59
N GLY A 524 -23.26 -22.33 -7.67
CA GLY A 524 -23.18 -21.42 -6.54
C GLY A 524 -21.91 -20.58 -6.63
N THR A 525 -22.00 -19.35 -6.17
CA THR A 525 -20.87 -18.42 -6.09
C THR A 525 -20.86 -17.65 -4.76
N ASN A 526 -19.85 -16.79 -4.57
CA ASN A 526 -19.82 -15.79 -3.53
C ASN A 526 -20.73 -14.60 -3.88
N LEU A 527 -21.58 -14.23 -2.92
CA LEU A 527 -22.21 -12.92 -2.80
C LEU A 527 -21.46 -12.14 -1.73
N TRP A 528 -20.84 -11.03 -2.11
CA TRP A 528 -20.08 -10.19 -1.18
C TRP A 528 -20.82 -8.89 -0.93
N TYR A 529 -20.71 -8.41 0.31
CA TYR A 529 -21.27 -7.14 0.75
C TYR A 529 -20.24 -6.39 1.56
N ASP A 530 -19.96 -5.16 1.14
CA ASP A 530 -19.24 -4.20 1.97
C ASP A 530 -20.25 -3.23 2.57
N ALA A 531 -20.10 -2.92 3.85
CA ALA A 531 -21.04 -2.07 4.56
C ALA A 531 -20.34 -1.10 5.50
N MET A 532 -20.88 0.10 5.61
CA MET A 532 -20.46 1.09 6.58
C MET A 532 -20.90 0.67 7.98
N VAL A 533 -19.96 0.70 8.94
CA VAL A 533 -20.20 0.42 10.35
C VAL A 533 -19.60 1.52 11.21
N ILE A 534 -20.18 1.74 12.40
CA ILE A 534 -19.66 2.72 13.37
C ILE A 534 -18.97 1.98 14.52
N THR A 535 -17.73 2.37 14.83
CA THR A 535 -16.99 1.73 15.93
C THR A 535 -17.54 2.14 17.29
N LYS A 536 -17.37 1.27 18.29
CA LYS A 536 -17.81 1.51 19.67
C LYS A 536 -17.14 2.72 20.32
N ASP A 537 -15.89 3.02 19.95
CA ASP A 537 -15.09 4.13 20.47
C ASP A 537 -15.20 5.42 19.63
N CYS A 538 -16.13 5.46 18.67
CA CYS A 538 -16.42 6.63 17.83
C CYS A 538 -16.67 7.88 18.70
N GLN A 539 -15.96 8.97 18.38
CA GLN A 539 -16.06 10.22 19.15
C GLN A 539 -17.07 11.19 18.54
N GLU A 540 -17.25 11.14 17.21
CA GLU A 540 -18.14 12.01 16.47
C GLU A 540 -19.32 11.22 15.89
N THR A 541 -20.07 10.53 16.76
CA THR A 541 -21.18 9.63 16.34
C THR A 541 -22.24 10.35 15.49
N GLU A 542 -22.51 11.63 15.76
CA GLU A 542 -23.41 12.42 14.92
C GLU A 542 -22.87 12.55 13.48
N LEU A 543 -21.61 12.93 13.35
CA LEU A 543 -20.96 13.14 12.07
C LEU A 543 -20.79 11.81 11.31
N ALA A 544 -20.60 10.70 12.02
CA ALA A 544 -20.57 9.36 11.44
C ALA A 544 -21.93 8.98 10.83
N HIS A 545 -23.06 9.27 11.49
CA HIS A 545 -24.39 9.04 10.91
C HIS A 545 -24.66 9.98 9.74
N GLN A 546 -24.22 11.24 9.81
CA GLN A 546 -24.31 12.20 8.70
C GLN A 546 -23.52 11.72 7.48
N PHE A 547 -22.33 11.16 7.69
CA PHE A 547 -21.53 10.58 6.61
C PHE A 547 -22.23 9.39 5.95
N ILE A 548 -22.76 8.46 6.76
CA ILE A 548 -23.52 7.33 6.23
C ILE A 548 -24.75 7.81 5.46
N ASP A 549 -25.51 8.75 6.01
CA ASP A 549 -26.71 9.30 5.35
C ASP A 549 -26.37 10.04 4.06
N PHE A 550 -25.26 10.79 4.04
CA PHE A 550 -24.74 11.47 2.86
C PHE A 550 -24.38 10.48 1.76
N MET A 551 -23.70 9.38 2.07
CA MET A 551 -23.33 8.35 1.10
C MET A 551 -24.53 7.62 0.48
N LEU A 552 -25.69 7.65 1.14
CA LEU A 552 -26.93 7.07 0.63
C LEU A 552 -27.78 8.05 -0.20
N ARG A 553 -27.40 9.33 -0.30
CA ARG A 553 -28.13 10.32 -1.08
C ARG A 553 -28.01 9.98 -2.57
N ASP A 554 -29.11 10.08 -3.33
CA ASP A 554 -29.18 9.63 -4.73
C ASP A 554 -28.05 10.17 -5.63
N ASP A 555 -27.76 11.48 -5.54
CA ASP A 555 -26.70 12.15 -6.32
C ASP A 555 -25.30 11.69 -5.91
N VAL A 556 -25.07 11.51 -4.61
CA VAL A 556 -23.80 11.06 -4.04
C VAL A 556 -23.55 9.60 -4.38
N ALA A 557 -24.55 8.73 -4.19
CA ALA A 557 -24.46 7.32 -4.51
C ALA A 557 -24.21 7.10 -6.00
N LEU A 558 -24.86 7.89 -6.88
CA LEU A 558 -24.65 7.88 -8.32
C LEU A 558 -23.21 8.30 -8.69
N ALA A 559 -22.75 9.45 -8.20
CA ALA A 559 -21.38 9.90 -8.47
C ALA A 559 -20.33 8.89 -7.98
N ASN A 560 -20.57 8.30 -6.81
CA ASN A 560 -19.67 7.31 -6.24
C ASN A 560 -19.62 6.02 -7.07
N THR A 561 -20.77 5.46 -7.49
CA THR A 561 -20.79 4.26 -8.35
C THR A 561 -20.26 4.54 -9.76
N GLU A 562 -20.44 5.74 -10.30
CA GLU A 562 -19.85 6.15 -11.58
C GLU A 562 -18.33 6.21 -11.51
N TYR A 563 -17.78 6.74 -10.42
CA TYR A 563 -16.33 6.82 -10.21
C TYR A 563 -15.72 5.45 -9.91
N VAL A 564 -16.35 4.70 -9.00
CA VAL A 564 -15.83 3.46 -8.44
C VAL A 564 -16.20 2.23 -9.29
N GLY A 565 -17.29 2.26 -10.05
CA GLY A 565 -17.70 1.18 -10.96
C GLY A 565 -18.30 -0.07 -10.31
N TYR A 566 -18.43 -0.11 -8.98
CA TYR A 566 -19.11 -1.20 -8.28
C TYR A 566 -20.62 -0.95 -8.17
N THR A 567 -21.39 -2.03 -8.08
CA THR A 567 -22.87 -1.99 -8.04
C THR A 567 -23.37 -1.25 -6.81
N SER A 568 -24.10 -0.16 -7.03
CA SER A 568 -24.68 0.65 -5.95
C SER A 568 -25.73 -0.14 -5.16
N VAL A 569 -25.84 0.19 -3.87
CA VAL A 569 -26.89 -0.29 -2.96
C VAL A 569 -28.15 0.59 -2.98
N VAL A 570 -28.05 1.79 -3.56
CA VAL A 570 -29.14 2.76 -3.69
C VAL A 570 -29.85 2.53 -5.01
N ALA A 571 -31.17 2.32 -4.98
CA ALA A 571 -31.96 1.89 -6.12
C ALA A 571 -31.88 2.86 -7.31
N SER A 572 -31.96 4.17 -7.06
CA SER A 572 -31.89 5.21 -8.10
C SER A 572 -30.56 5.18 -8.86
N ALA A 573 -29.45 5.09 -8.13
CA ALA A 573 -28.11 5.00 -8.70
C ALA A 573 -27.89 3.66 -9.43
N TYR A 574 -28.36 2.56 -8.86
CA TYR A 574 -28.31 1.23 -9.47
C TYR A 574 -29.06 1.15 -10.81
N GLU A 575 -30.26 1.73 -10.88
CA GLU A 575 -31.06 1.82 -12.10
C GLU A 575 -30.40 2.73 -13.14
N ALA A 576 -29.93 3.92 -12.72
CA ALA A 576 -29.28 4.87 -13.61
C ALA A 576 -28.03 4.28 -14.28
N MET A 577 -27.21 3.54 -13.54
CA MET A 577 -26.00 2.90 -14.09
C MET A 577 -26.32 1.81 -15.12
N GLN A 578 -27.41 1.07 -14.96
CA GLN A 578 -27.88 0.09 -15.95
C GLN A 578 -28.40 0.73 -17.23
N GLU A 579 -28.87 1.98 -17.17
CA GLU A 579 -29.35 2.70 -18.36
C GLU A 579 -28.24 3.48 -19.06
N THR A 580 -27.12 3.75 -18.37
CA THR A 580 -26.04 4.61 -18.84
C THR A 580 -24.72 3.85 -19.04
N THR A 581 -23.81 3.92 -18.08
CA THR A 581 -22.42 3.42 -18.17
C THR A 581 -22.35 1.92 -18.38
N TYR A 582 -23.24 1.15 -17.74
CA TYR A 582 -23.25 -0.32 -17.81
C TYR A 582 -24.47 -0.86 -18.56
N ALA A 583 -25.01 -0.08 -19.51
CA ALA A 583 -26.10 -0.52 -20.36
C ALA A 583 -25.74 -1.78 -21.15
N GLY A 584 -26.48 -2.87 -20.88
CA GLY A 584 -26.25 -4.18 -21.50
C GLY A 584 -25.11 -5.00 -20.90
N ILE A 585 -24.42 -4.51 -19.86
CA ILE A 585 -23.34 -5.22 -19.18
C ILE A 585 -23.93 -6.04 -18.02
N GLY A 586 -24.14 -7.34 -18.27
CA GLY A 586 -24.77 -8.24 -17.33
C GLY A 586 -24.03 -8.40 -16.00
N ALA A 587 -22.71 -8.17 -15.98
CA ALA A 587 -21.91 -8.23 -14.75
C ALA A 587 -22.31 -7.20 -13.68
N TYR A 588 -22.85 -6.04 -14.08
CA TYR A 588 -23.20 -4.99 -13.13
C TYR A 588 -24.45 -5.34 -12.31
N VAL A 589 -25.28 -6.26 -12.80
CA VAL A 589 -26.47 -6.77 -12.14
C VAL A 589 -26.14 -8.11 -11.47
N PRO A 590 -25.88 -8.13 -10.14
CA PRO A 590 -25.44 -9.34 -9.48
C PRO A 590 -26.54 -10.41 -9.49
N ASP A 591 -26.23 -11.62 -9.94
CA ASP A 591 -27.17 -12.74 -9.84
C ASP A 591 -27.20 -13.26 -8.39
N ILE A 592 -28.26 -12.85 -7.69
CA ILE A 592 -28.48 -13.17 -6.27
C ILE A 592 -29.48 -14.31 -6.05
N HIS A 593 -30.06 -14.85 -7.11
CA HIS A 593 -31.14 -15.83 -7.01
C HIS A 593 -30.65 -17.29 -7.05
N GLY A 594 -29.36 -17.50 -7.28
CA GLY A 594 -28.74 -18.83 -7.21
C GLY A 594 -28.92 -19.46 -5.83
N ALA A 595 -29.64 -20.59 -5.77
CA ALA A 595 -29.97 -21.27 -4.51
C ALA A 595 -28.73 -21.76 -3.71
N ASN A 596 -27.59 -21.90 -4.39
CA ASN A 596 -26.32 -22.32 -3.80
C ASN A 596 -25.34 -21.14 -3.61
N ASN A 597 -25.76 -19.91 -3.88
CA ASN A 597 -24.94 -18.74 -3.61
C ASN A 597 -24.82 -18.53 -2.10
N GLU A 598 -23.63 -18.16 -1.64
CA GLU A 598 -23.33 -17.98 -0.21
C GLU A 598 -22.62 -16.65 0.03
N ILE A 599 -22.67 -16.16 1.27
CA ILE A 599 -21.89 -15.03 1.76
C ILE A 599 -20.76 -15.59 2.62
N PHE A 600 -19.56 -15.00 2.60
CA PHE A 600 -18.50 -15.46 3.49
C PHE A 600 -18.90 -15.25 4.96
N VAL A 601 -18.58 -16.22 5.80
CA VAL A 601 -18.72 -16.11 7.26
C VAL A 601 -17.36 -16.00 7.92
N TYR A 602 -17.34 -15.45 9.13
CA TYR A 602 -16.13 -15.41 9.93
C TYR A 602 -15.67 -16.84 10.28
N GLN A 603 -14.53 -17.24 9.70
CA GLN A 603 -13.92 -18.55 9.93
C GLN A 603 -13.10 -18.57 11.22
N ASP A 604 -13.16 -19.71 11.92
CA ASP A 604 -12.32 -19.99 13.07
C ASP A 604 -10.83 -20.01 12.70
N THR A 605 -9.97 -19.62 13.64
CA THR A 605 -8.51 -19.48 13.41
C THR A 605 -7.86 -20.76 12.91
N GLU A 606 -8.29 -21.94 13.41
CA GLU A 606 -7.72 -23.24 13.01
C GLU A 606 -8.04 -23.56 11.54
N ILE A 607 -9.29 -23.38 11.12
CA ILE A 607 -9.73 -23.59 9.73
C ILE A 607 -9.05 -22.59 8.79
N LYS A 608 -8.97 -21.32 9.19
CA LYS A 608 -8.27 -20.29 8.42
C LYS A 608 -6.80 -20.64 8.21
N GLN A 609 -6.11 -21.12 9.25
CA GLN A 609 -4.73 -21.55 9.14
C GLN A 609 -4.57 -22.76 8.20
N LEU A 610 -5.50 -23.72 8.25
CA LEU A 610 -5.50 -24.86 7.34
C LEU A 610 -5.60 -24.41 5.87
N PHE A 611 -6.53 -23.51 5.54
CA PHE A 611 -6.64 -22.95 4.19
C PHE A 611 -5.34 -22.25 3.76
N ALA A 612 -4.73 -21.42 4.62
CA ALA A 612 -3.48 -20.72 4.30
C ALA A 612 -2.30 -21.68 4.06
N GLU A 613 -2.17 -22.74 4.88
CA GLU A 613 -1.13 -23.76 4.73
C GLU A 613 -1.30 -24.54 3.42
N LEU A 614 -2.53 -24.93 3.08
CA LEU A 614 -2.84 -25.64 1.84
C LEU A 614 -2.68 -24.73 0.62
N TRP A 615 -3.11 -23.47 0.70
CA TRP A 615 -2.91 -22.49 -0.38
C TRP A 615 -1.43 -22.27 -0.68
N THR A 616 -0.60 -22.17 0.36
CA THR A 616 0.86 -22.08 0.20
C THR A 616 1.40 -23.29 -0.55
N LYS A 617 0.88 -24.50 -0.31
CA LYS A 617 1.26 -25.72 -1.05
C LYS A 617 0.75 -25.73 -2.49
N VAL A 618 -0.44 -25.18 -2.77
CA VAL A 618 -0.93 -25.00 -4.14
C VAL A 618 0.02 -24.11 -4.93
N LYS A 619 0.48 -23.00 -4.33
CA LYS A 619 1.43 -22.08 -4.98
C LYS A 619 2.87 -22.59 -5.01
N ALA A 620 3.26 -23.43 -4.05
CA ALA A 620 4.59 -24.03 -4.01
C ALA A 620 4.77 -25.05 -5.14
N GLN A 621 5.78 -24.80 -5.97
CA GLN A 621 6.20 -25.67 -7.08
C GLN A 621 7.07 -26.83 -6.62
#